data_AF-A0AAV3XH35-F1
#
_entry.id   AF-A0AAV3XH35-F1
#
_cell.length_a   1.000
_cell.length_b   1.000
_cell.length_c   1.000
_cell.angle_alpha   90.00
_cell.angle_beta   90.00
_cell.angle_gamma   90.00
#
_symmetry.space_group_name_H-M   'P 1'
#
loop_
_entity.id
_entity.type
_entity.pdbx_description
1 polymer ?
#
loop_
_entity_poly.entity_id
_entity_poly.type
_entity_poly.pdbx_seq_one_letter_code
_entity_poly.pdbx_strand_id
1 'polypeptide(L)'
;MIGLGQNDALYALRWDGHNRLNKWKIVYKGRAVKIRSTIHQMGITERYVIFAETAFKLGVGSLIPARNTKSQKPIKSWYQELSLQKIFGLTFDWMRFHRKDLTFPQLPNTTFYIIPRTELARVKPGGSVESKRFTIEGECNHFLVEYKNSNDKITIYAALNKASDAAEFIHGDDDSSPFPNTIRSGFAGIFSNGMAVNRPAIYVIDGKTGVKEKEELLDFEESKTYTWSLGLCTYRDDLPTPEFTDIYWLGFGAWKNIQTQLVYDLYKKYPYRDSRMTLAQVMEQIEQGVPTILSRLHIDQSAKPMLSIADSYRIPGNYFANSPQFVPRKNSKGATDGYIICSAINSDNLISYLGDESGENPGWSDNSELWVFDAKNLSQGPLCRLSHPKLNFSFTLHTAWLPNRAPSPTRAYDVREDFHRLVEEASKRYSQKVGKQMRDLFEQVYREFESDRKSV
;
A
#
# COMPACT_ATOMS: atom_id res chain seq x y z
N MET A 1 -6.33 18.03 -12.44
CA MET A 1 -7.31 17.47 -11.49
C MET A 1 -8.67 17.37 -12.17
N ILE A 2 -9.17 16.17 -12.39
CA ILE A 2 -10.52 15.92 -12.91
C ILE A 2 -11.43 15.81 -11.69
N GLY A 3 -12.02 16.94 -11.29
CA GLY A 3 -13.02 17.03 -10.24
C GLY A 3 -14.28 17.68 -10.80
N LEU A 4 -15.03 16.94 -11.61
CA LEU A 4 -16.34 17.38 -12.09
C LEU A 4 -17.36 17.19 -10.95
N GLY A 5 -17.68 18.29 -10.25
CA GLY A 5 -18.96 18.42 -9.52
C GLY A 5 -18.96 18.34 -7.99
N GLN A 6 -17.83 18.14 -7.30
CA GLN A 6 -17.76 18.31 -5.84
C GLN A 6 -16.86 19.49 -5.45
N ASN A 7 -17.25 20.22 -4.40
CA ASN A 7 -16.38 21.20 -3.75
C ASN A 7 -15.11 20.48 -3.26
N ASP A 8 -13.99 20.76 -3.92
CA ASP A 8 -12.64 20.29 -3.60
C ASP A 8 -12.28 20.58 -2.14
N ALA A 9 -12.51 19.59 -1.28
CA ALA A 9 -12.34 19.65 0.17
C ALA A 9 -12.22 18.24 0.77
N LEU A 10 -11.47 18.12 1.87
CA LEU A 10 -11.44 16.95 2.72
C LEU A 10 -12.72 16.85 3.57
N TYR A 11 -13.30 15.65 3.62
CA TYR A 11 -14.45 15.36 4.47
C TYR A 11 -14.17 14.17 5.38
N ALA A 12 -14.53 14.29 6.66
CA ALA A 12 -14.60 13.15 7.57
C ALA A 12 -15.99 12.51 7.44
N LEU A 13 -16.02 11.19 7.30
CA LEU A 13 -17.23 10.40 7.13
C LEU A 13 -17.35 9.42 8.29
N ARG A 14 -18.54 9.33 8.91
CA ARG A 14 -18.84 8.34 9.96
C ARG A 14 -20.12 7.59 9.62
N TRP A 15 -20.03 6.27 9.65
CA TRP A 15 -21.17 5.38 9.53
C TRP A 15 -21.29 4.51 10.77
N ASP A 16 -22.51 4.26 11.22
CA ASP A 16 -22.84 3.43 12.38
C ASP A 16 -23.43 2.07 11.97
N GLY A 17 -23.44 1.75 10.67
CA GLY A 17 -23.99 0.51 10.13
C GLY A 17 -25.48 0.55 9.81
N HIS A 18 -26.23 1.58 10.25
CA HIS A 18 -27.69 1.61 10.13
C HIS A 18 -28.24 2.92 9.54
N ASN A 19 -27.63 4.05 9.87
CA ASN A 19 -28.11 5.37 9.48
C ASN A 19 -27.40 5.90 8.23
N ARG A 20 -27.89 7.05 7.73
CA ARG A 20 -27.18 7.81 6.70
C ARG A 20 -25.79 8.18 7.18
N LEU A 21 -24.86 8.20 6.24
CA LEU A 21 -23.49 8.61 6.45
C LEU A 21 -23.43 10.04 7.03
N ASN A 22 -22.84 10.19 8.21
CA ASN A 22 -22.54 11.51 8.76
C ASN A 22 -21.30 12.06 8.05
N LYS A 23 -21.33 13.34 7.69
CA LYS A 23 -20.28 14.00 6.89
C LYS A 23 -19.91 15.35 7.51
N TRP A 24 -18.63 15.63 7.71
CA TRP A 24 -18.13 16.93 8.16
C TRP A 24 -17.07 17.46 7.20
N LYS A 25 -17.13 18.75 6.86
CA LYS A 25 -16.09 19.40 6.07
C LYS A 25 -14.91 19.75 6.97
N ILE A 26 -13.72 19.32 6.62
CA ILE A 26 -12.53 19.64 7.41
C ILE A 26 -11.95 20.97 6.96
N VAL A 27 -11.73 21.86 7.91
CA VAL A 27 -11.16 23.19 7.67
C VAL A 27 -9.87 23.38 8.49
N TYR A 28 -8.99 24.24 8.00
CA TYR A 28 -7.79 24.68 8.69
C TYR A 28 -7.64 26.19 8.49
N LYS A 29 -7.56 26.94 9.59
CA LYS A 29 -7.58 28.40 9.61
C LYS A 29 -8.77 28.97 8.80
N GLY A 30 -9.94 28.37 8.98
CA GLY A 30 -11.19 28.77 8.32
C GLY A 30 -11.29 28.44 6.82
N ARG A 31 -10.28 27.78 6.22
CA ARG A 31 -10.30 27.36 4.81
C ARG A 31 -10.49 25.86 4.70
N ALA A 32 -11.26 25.41 3.69
CA ALA A 32 -11.39 23.99 3.40
C ALA A 32 -10.01 23.37 3.15
N VAL A 33 -9.74 22.24 3.82
CA VAL A 33 -8.52 21.47 3.59
C VAL A 33 -8.61 20.86 2.20
N LYS A 34 -7.57 21.06 1.40
CA LYS A 34 -7.44 20.49 0.05
C LYS A 34 -6.30 19.49 0.05
N ILE A 35 -6.54 18.33 -0.53
CA ILE A 35 -5.55 17.26 -0.66
C ILE A 35 -5.03 17.30 -2.10
N ARG A 36 -3.73 17.50 -2.25
CA ARG A 36 -3.01 17.53 -3.53
C ARG A 36 -2.56 16.15 -3.97
N SER A 37 -2.29 15.26 -3.01
CA SER A 37 -1.95 13.84 -3.25
C SER A 37 -3.12 12.94 -2.88
N THR A 38 -2.96 12.05 -1.90
CA THR A 38 -3.96 11.07 -1.47
C THR A 38 -4.07 11.02 0.06
N ILE A 39 -5.16 10.46 0.55
CA ILE A 39 -5.27 9.98 1.94
C ILE A 39 -5.27 8.45 1.86
N HIS A 40 -4.13 7.82 2.09
CA HIS A 40 -3.99 6.35 2.08
C HIS A 40 -4.34 5.72 3.42
N GLN A 41 -3.99 6.39 4.52
CA GLN A 41 -4.18 5.86 5.87
C GLN A 41 -4.69 6.96 6.82
N MET A 42 -5.45 6.53 7.83
CA MET A 42 -5.88 7.36 8.96
C MET A 42 -5.42 6.77 10.29
N GLY A 43 -5.08 7.62 11.25
CA GLY A 43 -4.80 7.26 12.63
C GLY A 43 -6.00 7.57 13.52
N ILE A 44 -6.26 6.71 14.51
CA ILE A 44 -7.31 6.91 15.50
C ILE A 44 -6.70 6.80 16.89
N THR A 45 -6.91 7.83 17.69
CA THR A 45 -6.56 7.86 19.12
C THR A 45 -7.82 7.97 19.96
N GLU A 46 -7.69 7.92 21.28
CA GLU A 46 -8.80 8.13 22.20
C GLU A 46 -9.51 9.47 21.94
N ARG A 47 -8.76 10.54 21.64
CA ARG A 47 -9.31 11.89 21.50
C ARG A 47 -9.28 12.49 20.10
N TYR A 48 -8.53 11.92 19.17
CA TYR A 48 -8.32 12.50 17.83
C TYR A 48 -8.48 11.48 16.70
N VAL A 49 -8.93 11.98 15.55
CA VAL A 49 -8.78 11.35 14.24
C VAL A 49 -7.69 12.09 13.48
N ILE A 50 -6.78 11.36 12.84
CA ILE A 50 -5.61 11.93 12.17
C ILE A 50 -5.63 11.48 10.71
N PHE A 51 -5.63 12.44 9.78
CA PHE A 51 -5.46 12.17 8.35
C PHE A 51 -4.07 12.59 7.90
N ALA A 52 -3.40 11.75 7.13
CA ALA A 52 -2.14 12.10 6.48
C ALA A 52 -2.38 12.29 4.98
N GLU A 53 -1.94 13.42 4.46
CA GLU A 53 -1.74 13.64 3.03
C GLU A 53 -0.50 12.84 2.61
N THR A 54 -0.72 11.55 2.41
CA THR A 54 0.30 10.57 2.09
C THR A 54 0.83 10.79 0.68
N ALA A 55 2.08 10.38 0.49
CA ALA A 55 2.83 10.67 -0.70
C ALA A 55 2.43 9.82 -1.92
N PHE A 56 1.34 9.06 -1.97
CA PHE A 56 0.94 8.42 -3.24
C PHE A 56 0.53 9.48 -4.25
N LYS A 57 1.23 9.54 -5.40
CA LYS A 57 0.85 10.44 -6.47
C LYS A 57 -0.33 9.86 -7.25
N LEU A 58 -1.27 10.72 -7.61
CA LEU A 58 -2.29 10.43 -8.61
C LEU A 58 -2.09 11.40 -9.77
N GLY A 59 -1.30 10.95 -10.75
CA GLY A 59 -1.07 11.69 -11.99
C GLY A 59 -2.04 11.26 -13.08
N VAL A 60 -2.20 12.08 -14.13
CA VAL A 60 -2.90 11.68 -15.34
C VAL A 60 -2.22 10.45 -15.96
N GLY A 61 -0.89 10.36 -15.83
CA GLY A 61 -0.11 9.18 -16.22
C GLY A 61 -0.54 7.88 -15.55
N SER A 62 -1.01 7.93 -14.30
CA SER A 62 -1.49 6.75 -13.54
C SER A 62 -2.83 6.21 -14.06
N LEU A 63 -3.56 6.98 -14.86
CA LEU A 63 -4.81 6.56 -15.49
C LEU A 63 -4.58 5.83 -16.84
N ILE A 64 -3.34 5.79 -17.32
CA ILE A 64 -2.98 5.12 -18.58
C ILE A 64 -2.73 3.64 -18.29
N PRO A 65 -3.52 2.71 -18.87
CA PRO A 65 -3.30 1.28 -18.66
C PRO A 65 -1.90 0.84 -19.11
N ALA A 66 -1.23 0.03 -18.30
CA ALA A 66 0.03 -0.61 -18.70
C ALA A 66 -0.21 -1.56 -19.89
N ARG A 67 0.60 -1.44 -20.95
CA ARG A 67 0.56 -2.37 -22.09
C ARG A 67 1.36 -3.63 -21.71
N ASN A 68 0.72 -4.80 -21.70
CA ASN A 68 1.45 -6.07 -21.64
C ASN A 68 1.74 -6.52 -23.08
N THR A 69 2.99 -6.41 -23.51
CA THR A 69 3.40 -6.63 -24.91
C THR A 69 3.43 -8.10 -25.31
N LYS A 70 3.30 -9.06 -24.37
CA LYS A 70 3.38 -10.51 -24.67
C LYS A 70 2.05 -11.27 -24.58
N SER A 71 1.04 -10.79 -23.84
CA SER A 71 -0.25 -11.48 -23.73
C SER A 71 -1.26 -11.07 -24.80
N GLN A 72 -0.95 -10.08 -25.62
CA GLN A 72 -1.72 -9.80 -26.83
C GLN A 72 -1.22 -10.67 -27.99
N LYS A 73 -1.52 -11.98 -27.94
CA LYS A 73 -1.99 -12.61 -29.18
C LYS A 73 -3.06 -11.66 -29.70
N PRO A 74 -2.99 -11.21 -30.97
CA PRO A 74 -3.88 -10.17 -31.42
C PRO A 74 -5.27 -10.68 -31.10
N ILE A 75 -5.98 -9.95 -30.26
CA ILE A 75 -7.40 -10.16 -30.06
C ILE A 75 -8.02 -9.69 -31.39
N LYS A 76 -7.84 -10.51 -32.42
CA LYS A 76 -8.22 -10.26 -33.80
C LYS A 76 -9.75 -10.33 -33.95
N SER A 77 -10.47 -10.61 -32.87
CA SER A 77 -11.93 -10.77 -32.85
C SER A 77 -12.70 -9.83 -31.89
N TRP A 78 -12.05 -8.90 -31.16
CA TRP A 78 -12.76 -7.99 -30.22
C TRP A 78 -12.60 -6.50 -30.54
N TYR A 79 -11.77 -6.10 -31.51
CA TYR A 79 -11.30 -4.71 -31.65
C TYR A 79 -11.56 -4.04 -33.03
N GLN A 80 -12.50 -4.52 -33.84
CA GLN A 80 -12.65 -4.02 -35.21
C GLN A 80 -13.74 -2.96 -35.46
N GLU A 81 -14.56 -2.54 -34.48
CA GLU A 81 -15.81 -1.84 -34.83
C GLU A 81 -15.98 -0.34 -34.49
N LEU A 82 -15.00 0.42 -33.99
CA LEU A 82 -15.24 1.86 -33.72
C LEU A 82 -14.09 2.82 -34.10
N SER A 83 -14.40 3.82 -34.94
CA SER A 83 -13.53 4.95 -35.31
C SER A 83 -13.02 5.76 -34.12
N LEU A 84 -13.78 5.83 -33.03
CA LEU A 84 -13.39 6.46 -31.77
C LEU A 84 -12.19 5.74 -31.10
N GLN A 85 -12.00 4.43 -31.30
CA GLN A 85 -10.88 3.70 -30.71
C GLN A 85 -9.54 4.00 -31.37
N LYS A 86 -9.49 4.35 -32.67
CA LYS A 86 -8.25 4.86 -33.29
C LYS A 86 -7.83 6.18 -32.65
N ILE A 87 -8.81 7.05 -32.38
CA ILE A 87 -8.59 8.33 -31.70
C ILE A 87 -8.11 8.07 -30.27
N PHE A 88 -8.77 7.20 -29.50
CA PHE A 88 -8.34 6.85 -28.14
C PHE A 88 -6.99 6.12 -28.11
N GLY A 89 -6.70 5.22 -29.06
CA GLY A 89 -5.42 4.52 -29.17
C GLY A 89 -4.26 5.48 -29.45
N LEU A 90 -4.43 6.41 -30.41
CA LEU A 90 -3.48 7.49 -30.66
C LEU A 90 -3.32 8.40 -29.44
N THR A 91 -4.42 8.71 -28.75
CA THR A 91 -4.38 9.52 -27.51
C THR A 91 -3.58 8.80 -26.42
N PHE A 92 -3.82 7.51 -26.19
CA PHE A 92 -3.10 6.74 -25.18
C PHE A 92 -1.62 6.52 -25.54
N ASP A 93 -1.30 6.29 -26.82
CA ASP A 93 0.08 6.18 -27.28
C ASP A 93 0.83 7.52 -27.15
N TRP A 94 0.16 8.64 -27.47
CA TRP A 94 0.67 9.99 -27.22
C TRP A 94 0.88 10.24 -25.72
N MET A 95 -0.11 9.95 -24.88
CA MET A 95 -0.01 10.10 -23.43
C MET A 95 1.11 9.23 -22.84
N ARG A 96 1.36 8.04 -23.42
CA ARG A 96 2.45 7.16 -23.02
C ARG A 96 3.81 7.75 -23.39
N PHE A 97 3.97 8.26 -24.62
CA PHE A 97 5.18 8.94 -25.05
C PHE A 97 5.49 10.18 -24.18
N HIS A 98 4.44 10.87 -23.75
CA HIS A 98 4.51 12.02 -22.86
C HIS A 98 4.33 11.67 -21.38
N ARG A 99 4.45 10.40 -20.96
CA ARG A 99 4.22 9.99 -19.56
C ARG A 99 5.07 10.80 -18.58
N LYS A 100 6.34 11.05 -18.93
CA LYS A 100 7.28 11.88 -18.17
C LYS A 100 6.81 13.32 -17.98
N ASP A 101 6.03 13.86 -18.92
CA ASP A 101 5.48 15.21 -18.90
C ASP A 101 4.11 15.25 -18.18
N LEU A 102 3.46 14.08 -18.04
CA LEU A 102 2.14 13.89 -17.41
C LEU A 102 2.21 13.35 -15.98
N THR A 103 3.42 13.16 -15.45
CA THR A 103 3.69 12.69 -14.09
C THR A 103 4.60 13.66 -13.35
N PHE A 104 4.72 13.49 -12.04
CA PHE A 104 5.49 14.37 -11.16
C PHE A 104 6.03 13.56 -9.98
N PRO A 105 7.13 14.00 -9.32
CA PRO A 105 7.60 13.33 -8.12
C PRO A 105 6.61 13.55 -6.98
N GLN A 106 6.61 12.65 -5.99
CA GLN A 106 5.81 12.83 -4.78
C GLN A 106 6.08 14.19 -4.13
N LEU A 107 5.09 14.72 -3.39
CA LEU A 107 5.35 15.86 -2.52
C LEU A 107 6.40 15.44 -1.49
N PRO A 108 7.51 16.19 -1.34
CA PRO A 108 8.64 15.73 -0.53
C PRO A 108 8.33 15.72 0.98
N ASN A 109 7.20 16.29 1.40
CA ASN A 109 6.78 16.41 2.79
C ASN A 109 5.37 15.85 3.00
N THR A 110 5.15 15.23 4.15
CA THR A 110 3.83 14.69 4.53
C THR A 110 3.14 15.66 5.48
N THR A 111 1.92 16.06 5.14
CA THR A 111 1.09 16.92 5.99
C THR A 111 0.03 16.11 6.70
N PHE A 112 -0.15 16.35 7.99
CA PHE A 112 -1.13 15.69 8.83
C PHE A 112 -2.16 16.68 9.32
N TYR A 113 -3.41 16.23 9.41
CA TYR A 113 -4.55 16.96 9.93
C TYR A 113 -5.11 16.23 11.15
N ILE A 114 -5.11 16.89 12.29
CA ILE A 114 -5.57 16.36 13.58
C ILE A 114 -6.96 16.93 13.87
N ILE A 115 -7.93 16.06 14.07
CA ILE A 115 -9.34 16.42 14.27
C ILE A 115 -9.76 15.91 15.65
N PRO A 116 -10.16 16.79 16.58
CA PRO A 116 -10.70 16.34 17.86
C PRO A 116 -12.00 15.56 17.67
N ARG A 117 -12.11 14.37 18.26
CA ARG A 117 -13.33 13.55 18.22
C ARG A 117 -14.50 14.24 18.90
N THR A 118 -14.22 15.04 19.93
CA THR A 118 -15.20 15.88 20.61
C THR A 118 -15.84 16.91 19.67
N GLU A 119 -15.08 17.46 18.71
CA GLU A 119 -15.60 18.37 17.71
C GLU A 119 -16.53 17.65 16.72
N LEU A 120 -16.19 16.43 16.31
CA LEU A 120 -17.08 15.61 15.47
C LEU A 120 -18.40 15.23 16.19
N ALA A 121 -18.37 15.12 17.53
CA ALA A 121 -19.58 14.90 18.33
C ALA A 121 -20.40 16.18 18.52
N ARG A 122 -19.73 17.34 18.67
CA ARG A 122 -20.35 18.64 18.93
C ARG A 122 -20.96 19.27 17.68
N VAL A 123 -20.26 19.21 16.54
CA VAL A 123 -20.69 19.82 15.29
C VAL A 123 -21.69 18.90 14.60
N LYS A 124 -22.86 19.44 14.22
CA LYS A 124 -23.86 18.67 13.49
C LYS A 124 -23.32 18.18 12.14
N PRO A 125 -23.69 16.97 11.68
CA PRO A 125 -23.40 16.51 10.32
C PRO A 125 -23.80 17.56 9.27
N GLY A 126 -22.94 17.78 8.28
CA GLY A 126 -23.03 18.84 7.28
C GLY A 126 -22.22 20.10 7.63
N GLY A 127 -21.81 20.26 8.89
CA GLY A 127 -21.00 21.38 9.35
C GLY A 127 -19.51 21.30 8.99
N SER A 128 -18.77 22.33 9.39
CA SER A 128 -17.31 22.40 9.26
C SER A 128 -16.64 22.15 10.60
N VAL A 129 -15.56 21.38 10.61
CA VAL A 129 -14.75 21.07 11.80
C VAL A 129 -13.32 21.57 11.60
N GLU A 130 -12.86 22.40 12.53
CA GLU A 130 -11.49 22.92 12.52
C GLU A 130 -10.49 21.83 12.93
N SER A 131 -9.45 21.67 12.10
CA SER A 131 -8.34 20.76 12.33
C SER A 131 -7.11 21.51 12.85
N LYS A 132 -6.21 20.79 13.50
CA LYS A 132 -4.81 21.20 13.65
C LYS A 132 -3.98 20.58 12.54
N ARG A 133 -2.84 21.19 12.23
CA ARG A 133 -1.99 20.76 11.12
C ARG A 133 -0.54 20.76 11.54
N PHE A 134 0.16 19.68 11.20
CA PHE A 134 1.62 19.63 11.24
C PHE A 134 2.16 19.01 9.95
N THR A 135 3.43 19.23 9.68
CA THR A 135 4.11 18.70 8.49
C THR A 135 5.44 18.12 8.92
N ILE A 136 5.79 16.95 8.38
CA ILE A 136 7.09 16.31 8.59
C ILE A 136 7.91 16.34 7.32
N GLU A 137 9.23 16.30 7.47
CA GLU A 137 10.15 16.19 6.35
C GLU A 137 10.21 14.74 5.84
N GLY A 138 9.93 14.56 4.56
CA GLY A 138 9.86 13.26 3.93
C GLY A 138 8.44 12.77 3.67
N GLU A 139 8.34 11.95 2.65
CA GLU A 139 7.18 11.16 2.25
C GLU A 139 6.89 10.08 3.31
N CYS A 140 5.63 9.85 3.60
CA CYS A 140 5.18 8.80 4.50
C CYS A 140 3.92 8.16 3.91
N ASN A 141 3.97 6.85 3.68
CA ASN A 141 2.81 6.08 3.20
C ASN A 141 2.09 5.41 4.38
N HIS A 142 2.85 4.76 5.27
CA HIS A 142 2.32 4.06 6.43
C HIS A 142 2.79 4.70 7.73
N PHE A 143 1.86 4.84 8.69
CA PHE A 143 2.16 5.32 10.03
C PHE A 143 1.28 4.64 11.08
N LEU A 144 1.74 4.55 12.31
CA LEU A 144 0.95 4.03 13.43
C LEU A 144 0.79 5.15 14.47
N VAL A 145 -0.29 5.11 15.24
CA VAL A 145 -0.54 6.05 16.33
C VAL A 145 -0.93 5.29 17.58
N GLU A 146 -0.40 5.71 18.72
CA GLU A 146 -0.82 5.16 20.02
C GLU A 146 -2.26 5.57 20.29
N TYR A 147 -3.08 4.60 20.71
CA TYR A 147 -4.47 4.92 21.03
C TYR A 147 -4.54 5.81 22.26
N LYS A 148 -3.75 5.50 23.29
CA LYS A 148 -3.59 6.36 24.46
C LYS A 148 -2.76 7.56 24.06
N ASN A 149 -3.23 8.74 24.45
CA ASN A 149 -2.59 9.99 24.06
C ASN A 149 -2.59 10.97 25.23
N SER A 150 -2.15 10.53 26.42
CA SER A 150 -2.12 11.31 27.68
C SER A 150 -1.57 12.72 27.50
N ASN A 151 -2.10 13.71 28.23
CA ASN A 151 -1.69 15.12 28.16
C ASN A 151 -1.76 15.74 26.75
N ASP A 152 -2.69 15.25 25.94
CA ASP A 152 -2.90 15.63 24.54
C ASP A 152 -1.68 15.39 23.64
N LYS A 153 -0.83 14.42 23.99
CA LYS A 153 0.34 14.05 23.20
C LYS A 153 0.01 12.87 22.29
N ILE A 154 0.14 13.09 20.99
CA ILE A 154 -0.05 12.08 19.96
C ILE A 154 1.33 11.55 19.58
N THR A 155 1.61 10.30 19.88
CA THR A 155 2.81 9.59 19.41
C THR A 155 2.51 8.95 18.05
N ILE A 156 3.39 9.19 17.08
CA ILE A 156 3.26 8.69 15.71
C ILE A 156 4.55 7.96 15.32
N TYR A 157 4.40 6.72 14.86
CA TYR A 157 5.48 5.91 14.29
C TYR A 157 5.35 5.92 12.78
N ALA A 158 6.23 6.63 12.08
CA ALA A 158 6.13 6.82 10.63
C ALA A 158 7.23 6.03 9.90
N ALA A 159 6.87 5.41 8.77
CA ALA A 159 7.83 4.95 7.79
C ALA A 159 8.09 6.06 6.76
N LEU A 160 9.25 6.72 6.83
CA LEU A 160 9.60 7.77 5.88
C LEU A 160 10.09 7.17 4.56
N ASN A 161 9.19 7.11 3.58
CA ASN A 161 9.35 6.54 2.25
C ASN A 161 10.01 7.49 1.25
N LYS A 162 11.13 8.07 1.63
CA LYS A 162 11.83 9.09 0.84
C LYS A 162 12.08 8.62 -0.60
N ALA A 163 11.63 9.40 -1.58
CA ALA A 163 11.76 9.10 -3.01
C ALA A 163 11.33 7.66 -3.40
N SER A 164 10.32 7.12 -2.72
CA SER A 164 9.81 5.76 -2.89
C SER A 164 8.31 5.79 -3.13
N ASP A 165 7.92 5.74 -4.39
CA ASP A 165 6.54 5.93 -4.81
C ASP A 165 5.81 4.61 -5.02
N ALA A 166 4.98 4.26 -4.04
CA ALA A 166 4.15 3.06 -4.11
C ALA A 166 2.93 3.22 -5.04
N ALA A 167 2.76 4.34 -5.74
CA ALA A 167 1.84 4.43 -6.88
C ALA A 167 2.53 4.28 -8.25
N GLU A 168 3.87 4.17 -8.27
CA GLU A 168 4.64 4.04 -9.50
C GLU A 168 4.92 2.57 -9.81
N PHE A 169 4.33 2.11 -10.91
CA PHE A 169 4.52 0.77 -11.43
C PHE A 169 5.27 0.82 -12.76
N ILE A 170 6.07 -0.21 -12.99
CA ILE A 170 6.74 -0.44 -14.27
C ILE A 170 5.67 -0.67 -15.34
N HIS A 171 5.81 0.01 -16.47
CA HIS A 171 5.04 -0.23 -17.67
C HIS A 171 5.87 -1.07 -18.65
N GLY A 172 5.21 -1.85 -19.51
CA GLY A 172 5.89 -2.71 -20.48
C GLY A 172 6.76 -1.96 -21.51
N ASP A 173 6.57 -0.65 -21.64
CA ASP A 173 7.30 0.24 -22.54
C ASP A 173 8.29 1.16 -21.79
N ASP A 174 8.52 0.94 -20.48
CA ASP A 174 9.48 1.75 -19.72
C ASP A 174 10.92 1.45 -20.12
N ASP A 175 11.73 2.51 -20.20
CA ASP A 175 13.16 2.40 -20.47
C ASP A 175 13.91 1.91 -19.22
N SER A 176 14.74 0.90 -19.43
CA SER A 176 15.63 0.29 -18.43
C SER A 176 16.87 1.11 -18.08
N SER A 177 17.14 2.22 -18.76
CA SER A 177 18.21 3.15 -18.35
C SER A 177 18.00 3.60 -16.89
N PRO A 178 19.07 3.71 -16.06
CA PRO A 178 20.49 3.65 -16.41
C PRO A 178 21.09 2.22 -16.51
N PHE A 179 20.28 1.17 -16.47
CA PHE A 179 20.72 -0.23 -16.60
C PHE A 179 20.14 -0.90 -17.86
N PRO A 180 20.71 -0.65 -19.06
CA PRO A 180 20.16 -1.12 -20.32
C PRO A 180 19.84 -2.63 -20.35
N ASN A 181 18.72 -2.99 -20.98
CA ASN A 181 18.28 -4.37 -21.21
C ASN A 181 17.97 -5.19 -19.95
N THR A 182 17.71 -4.55 -18.81
CA THR A 182 17.40 -5.25 -17.55
C THR A 182 15.90 -5.39 -17.27
N ILE A 183 15.07 -4.45 -17.73
CA ILE A 183 13.60 -4.54 -17.60
C ILE A 183 13.06 -5.53 -18.64
N ARG A 184 12.30 -6.51 -18.16
CA ARG A 184 11.57 -7.45 -19.01
C ARG A 184 10.10 -7.02 -19.10
N SER A 185 9.46 -7.29 -20.24
CA SER A 185 8.02 -7.03 -20.42
C SER A 185 7.13 -7.68 -19.33
N GLY A 186 7.61 -8.76 -18.72
CA GLY A 186 6.93 -9.45 -17.61
C GLY A 186 6.93 -8.70 -16.28
N PHE A 187 7.68 -7.60 -16.14
CA PHE A 187 7.69 -6.77 -14.93
C PHE A 187 6.65 -5.66 -14.95
N ALA A 188 5.85 -5.53 -16.02
CA ALA A 188 4.76 -4.58 -16.06
C ALA A 188 3.79 -4.81 -14.88
N GLY A 189 3.53 -3.75 -14.09
CA GLY A 189 2.71 -3.81 -12.88
C GLY A 189 3.48 -4.09 -11.58
N ILE A 190 4.81 -4.28 -11.63
CA ILE A 190 5.67 -4.36 -10.44
C ILE A 190 6.04 -2.93 -10.00
N PHE A 191 6.17 -2.71 -8.69
CA PHE A 191 6.67 -1.45 -8.13
C PHE A 191 8.08 -1.13 -8.63
N SER A 192 8.33 0.14 -8.92
CA SER A 192 9.69 0.60 -9.20
C SER A 192 10.53 0.76 -7.92
N ASN A 193 11.85 0.78 -8.06
CA ASN A 193 12.76 1.09 -6.95
C ASN A 193 12.48 2.45 -6.28
N GLY A 194 12.78 2.52 -4.98
CA GLY A 194 13.02 3.78 -4.27
C GLY A 194 14.38 4.37 -4.61
N MET A 195 14.46 5.70 -4.71
CA MET A 195 15.65 6.47 -5.09
C MET A 195 16.33 7.19 -3.90
N ALA A 196 16.00 6.76 -2.68
CA ALA A 196 16.65 7.15 -1.43
C ALA A 196 16.41 6.08 -0.34
N VAL A 197 17.35 5.98 0.61
CA VAL A 197 17.20 5.13 1.79
C VAL A 197 16.12 5.69 2.72
N ASN A 198 15.16 4.86 3.11
CA ASN A 198 14.07 5.27 3.99
C ASN A 198 14.51 5.34 5.46
N ARG A 199 13.65 5.87 6.33
CA ARG A 199 13.92 6.02 7.78
C ARG A 199 12.64 5.81 8.59
N PRO A 200 12.60 4.86 9.54
CA PRO A 200 11.59 4.87 10.59
C PRO A 200 11.76 6.09 11.49
N ALA A 201 10.66 6.66 11.97
CA ALA A 201 10.67 7.84 12.82
C ALA A 201 9.60 7.79 13.91
N ILE A 202 9.88 8.42 15.06
CA ILE A 202 8.90 8.73 16.10
C ILE A 202 8.66 10.24 16.13
N TYR A 203 7.40 10.63 16.12
CA TYR A 203 6.96 12.00 16.33
C TYR A 203 6.09 12.08 17.57
N VAL A 204 6.32 13.10 18.41
CA VAL A 204 5.37 13.47 19.47
C VAL A 204 4.80 14.83 19.14
N ILE A 205 3.48 14.87 18.95
CA ILE A 205 2.75 16.08 18.53
C ILE A 205 1.80 16.47 19.64
N ASP A 206 1.77 17.76 19.98
CA ASP A 206 0.70 18.32 20.80
C ASP A 206 -0.60 18.38 19.98
N GLY A 207 -1.57 17.56 20.33
CA GLY A 207 -2.84 17.41 19.61
C GLY A 207 -3.74 18.65 19.66
N LYS A 208 -3.54 19.55 20.62
CA LYS A 208 -4.31 20.81 20.74
C LYS A 208 -3.78 21.89 19.80
N THR A 209 -2.48 21.93 19.58
CA THR A 209 -1.81 23.01 18.85
C THR A 209 -1.32 22.56 17.47
N GLY A 210 -1.02 21.27 17.30
CA GLY A 210 -0.33 20.72 16.14
C GLY A 210 1.19 20.97 16.16
N VAL A 211 1.76 21.35 17.30
CA VAL A 211 3.22 21.58 17.41
C VAL A 211 3.94 20.25 17.55
N LYS A 212 5.00 20.05 16.74
CA LYS A 212 5.94 18.93 16.88
C LYS A 212 6.84 19.20 18.09
N GLU A 213 6.70 18.39 19.13
CA GLU A 213 7.48 18.50 20.36
C GLU A 213 8.72 17.62 20.34
N LYS A 214 8.62 16.47 19.66
CA LYS A 214 9.74 15.54 19.50
C LYS A 214 9.78 14.96 18.09
N GLU A 215 11.00 14.72 17.64
CA GLU A 215 11.35 13.95 16.45
C GLU A 215 12.53 13.05 16.82
N GLU A 216 12.39 11.76 16.58
CA GLU A 216 13.44 10.75 16.68
C GLU A 216 13.50 10.02 15.35
N LEU A 217 14.66 9.97 14.72
CA LEU A 217 14.87 9.24 13.47
C LEU A 217 15.79 8.05 13.75
N LEU A 218 15.47 6.88 13.21
CA LEU A 218 16.42 5.77 13.20
C LEU A 218 17.52 6.07 12.16
N ASP A 219 18.64 6.63 12.63
CA ASP A 219 19.72 7.11 11.75
C ASP A 219 21.12 6.79 12.28
N PHE A 220 21.57 5.57 12.02
CA PHE A 220 22.97 5.16 12.15
C PHE A 220 23.45 4.47 10.86
N GLU A 221 24.75 4.41 10.60
CA GLU A 221 25.28 3.92 9.31
C GLU A 221 24.73 2.54 8.91
N GLU A 222 24.74 1.59 9.83
CA GLU A 222 24.28 0.22 9.56
C GLU A 222 22.76 0.14 9.30
N SER A 223 21.96 1.06 9.87
CA SER A 223 20.51 1.12 9.67
C SER A 223 20.12 1.27 8.20
N LYS A 224 21.00 1.83 7.36
CA LYS A 224 20.77 1.99 5.92
C LYS A 224 20.55 0.65 5.20
N THR A 225 21.12 -0.44 5.73
CA THR A 225 20.98 -1.79 5.16
C THR A 225 19.67 -2.49 5.53
N TYR A 226 18.90 -1.91 6.46
CA TYR A 226 17.65 -2.47 7.01
C TYR A 226 16.39 -1.71 6.58
N THR A 227 16.56 -0.51 6.01
CA THR A 227 15.47 0.44 5.80
C THR A 227 15.35 0.85 4.34
N TRP A 228 15.64 -0.06 3.40
CA TRP A 228 15.43 0.21 1.98
C TRP A 228 13.98 -0.05 1.59
N SER A 229 13.33 0.91 0.91
CA SER A 229 11.93 0.80 0.45
C SER A 229 10.99 0.23 1.54
N LEU A 230 10.88 0.91 2.69
CA LEU A 230 10.03 0.49 3.82
C LEU A 230 8.58 0.35 3.37
N GLY A 231 8.13 -0.87 3.12
CA GLY A 231 6.81 -1.14 2.59
C GLY A 231 5.79 -1.26 3.70
N LEU A 232 5.48 -2.51 4.01
CA LEU A 232 4.38 -2.89 4.89
C LEU A 232 4.89 -3.16 6.30
N CYS A 233 4.02 -2.97 7.29
CA CYS A 233 4.32 -3.29 8.67
C CYS A 233 3.27 -4.18 9.30
N THR A 234 3.67 -4.82 10.40
CA THR A 234 2.78 -5.48 11.31
C THR A 234 3.28 -5.32 12.74
N TYR A 235 2.42 -5.59 13.69
CA TYR A 235 2.66 -5.49 15.12
C TYR A 235 1.62 -6.35 15.82
N ARG A 236 1.78 -6.53 17.12
CA ARG A 236 0.76 -7.21 17.93
C ARG A 236 -0.51 -6.36 17.99
N ASP A 237 -1.54 -6.80 17.28
CA ASP A 237 -2.79 -6.07 17.12
C ASP A 237 -3.75 -6.23 18.31
N ASP A 238 -3.34 -5.74 19.49
CA ASP A 238 -4.24 -5.60 20.64
C ASP A 238 -5.14 -4.37 20.42
N LEU A 239 -6.27 -4.50 19.72
CA LEU A 239 -7.12 -3.35 19.38
C LEU A 239 -8.00 -2.88 20.57
N PRO A 240 -8.01 -1.57 20.91
CA PRO A 240 -7.12 -0.52 20.38
C PRO A 240 -5.74 -0.57 21.04
N THR A 241 -4.67 -0.42 20.24
CA THR A 241 -3.29 -0.58 20.72
C THR A 241 -2.89 0.62 21.59
N PRO A 242 -2.68 0.42 22.91
CA PRO A 242 -2.41 1.55 23.80
C PRO A 242 -1.04 2.18 23.56
N GLU A 243 -0.02 1.35 23.32
CA GLU A 243 1.38 1.71 23.11
C GLU A 243 2.06 0.64 22.23
N PHE A 244 3.13 1.02 21.54
CA PHE A 244 3.91 0.08 20.73
C PHE A 244 5.29 -0.12 21.36
N THR A 245 5.68 -1.36 21.58
CA THR A 245 7.05 -1.71 22.03
C THR A 245 7.86 -2.37 20.92
N ASP A 246 7.18 -3.03 19.97
CA ASP A 246 7.80 -3.66 18.82
C ASP A 246 6.94 -3.46 17.56
N ILE A 247 7.58 -3.10 16.46
CA ILE A 247 6.95 -3.02 15.13
C ILE A 247 7.83 -3.77 14.13
N TYR A 248 7.23 -4.62 13.32
CA TYR A 248 7.91 -5.35 12.26
C TYR A 248 7.71 -4.60 10.96
N TRP A 249 8.79 -4.16 10.34
CA TRP A 249 8.78 -3.52 9.03
C TRP A 249 9.45 -4.39 8.00
N LEU A 250 8.83 -4.43 6.83
CA LEU A 250 9.38 -5.10 5.66
C LEU A 250 9.94 -4.04 4.71
N GLY A 251 11.24 -4.10 4.45
CA GLY A 251 11.87 -3.35 3.36
C GLY A 251 11.80 -4.14 2.07
N PHE A 252 11.26 -3.57 1.00
CA PHE A 252 11.11 -4.28 -0.28
C PHE A 252 12.43 -4.51 -1.02
N GLY A 253 13.51 -3.84 -0.65
CA GLY A 253 14.78 -3.95 -1.37
C GLY A 253 14.82 -3.11 -2.64
N ALA A 254 15.81 -3.39 -3.48
CA ALA A 254 16.03 -2.69 -4.75
C ALA A 254 16.86 -3.53 -5.73
N TRP A 255 16.53 -3.45 -7.01
CA TRP A 255 17.24 -4.19 -8.05
C TRP A 255 17.27 -3.44 -9.37
N LYS A 256 18.37 -3.56 -10.12
CA LYS A 256 18.55 -2.91 -11.42
C LYS A 256 17.42 -3.17 -12.42
N ASN A 257 16.83 -4.35 -12.40
CA ASN A 257 15.78 -4.79 -13.32
C ASN A 257 14.39 -4.20 -13.03
N ILE A 258 14.23 -3.48 -11.91
CA ILE A 258 13.03 -2.70 -11.59
C ILE A 258 13.32 -1.19 -11.47
N GLN A 259 14.50 -0.75 -11.94
CA GLN A 259 14.84 0.65 -12.08
C GLN A 259 14.44 1.17 -13.46
N THR A 260 13.57 2.18 -13.51
CA THR A 260 13.20 2.84 -14.77
C THR A 260 13.90 4.19 -14.93
N GLN A 261 14.09 4.62 -16.18
CA GLN A 261 14.61 5.95 -16.50
C GLN A 261 13.67 7.05 -15.98
N LEU A 262 12.36 6.79 -16.03
CA LEU A 262 11.35 7.71 -15.51
C LEU A 262 11.57 7.98 -14.02
N VAL A 263 11.71 6.93 -13.22
CA VAL A 263 11.92 7.05 -11.77
C VAL A 263 13.25 7.71 -11.46
N TYR A 264 14.30 7.37 -12.21
CA TYR A 264 15.57 8.07 -12.11
C TYR A 264 15.42 9.57 -12.36
N ASP A 265 14.75 9.98 -13.44
CA ASP A 265 14.57 11.39 -13.78
C ASP A 265 13.70 12.15 -12.79
N LEU A 266 12.64 11.52 -12.28
CA LEU A 266 11.78 12.10 -11.26
C LEU A 266 12.53 12.43 -9.97
N TYR A 267 13.47 11.58 -9.58
CA TYR A 267 14.11 11.67 -8.28
C TYR A 267 15.59 12.05 -8.31
N LYS A 268 16.31 12.11 -9.43
CA LYS A 268 17.76 12.44 -9.45
C LYS A 268 18.12 13.79 -8.83
N LYS A 269 17.15 14.71 -8.67
CA LYS A 269 17.28 15.99 -7.94
C LYS A 269 16.46 16.08 -6.64
N TYR A 270 16.10 14.93 -6.07
CA TYR A 270 15.35 14.82 -4.82
C TYR A 270 15.96 15.66 -3.68
N PRO A 271 15.18 16.54 -3.03
CA PRO A 271 15.69 17.56 -2.12
C PRO A 271 16.32 17.02 -0.82
N TYR A 272 15.99 15.80 -0.40
CA TYR A 272 16.48 15.22 0.86
C TYR A 272 17.55 14.13 0.68
N ARG A 273 18.15 14.03 -0.52
CA ARG A 273 19.11 12.97 -0.87
C ARG A 273 20.35 12.96 0.03
N ASP A 274 20.94 14.12 0.26
CA ASP A 274 22.23 14.26 0.92
C ASP A 274 22.21 13.90 2.41
N SER A 275 21.05 13.51 2.94
CA SER A 275 20.91 13.07 4.33
C SER A 275 21.42 11.66 4.61
N ARG A 276 21.55 10.75 3.63
CA ARG A 276 22.01 9.35 3.88
C ARG A 276 22.98 8.77 2.88
N MET A 277 22.73 9.02 1.60
CA MET A 277 23.49 8.47 0.47
C MET A 277 23.43 9.44 -0.71
N THR A 278 24.56 9.60 -1.39
CA THR A 278 24.61 10.30 -2.67
C THR A 278 23.87 9.53 -3.76
N LEU A 279 23.60 10.17 -4.91
CA LEU A 279 22.92 9.50 -6.02
C LEU A 279 23.77 8.34 -6.55
N ALA A 280 25.08 8.53 -6.66
CA ALA A 280 26.01 7.49 -7.11
C ALA A 280 25.96 6.25 -6.21
N GLN A 281 25.97 6.45 -4.89
CA GLN A 281 25.84 5.34 -3.92
C GLN A 281 24.50 4.63 -4.02
N VAL A 282 23.40 5.37 -4.22
CA VAL A 282 22.08 4.76 -4.44
C VAL A 282 22.09 3.88 -5.70
N MET A 283 22.65 4.38 -6.80
CA MET A 283 22.72 3.62 -8.05
C MET A 283 23.61 2.37 -7.92
N GLU A 284 24.74 2.49 -7.22
CA GLU A 284 25.63 1.36 -6.94
C GLU A 284 24.91 0.26 -6.13
N GLN A 285 24.13 0.63 -5.10
CA GLN A 285 23.34 -0.33 -4.32
C GLN A 285 22.25 -1.00 -5.17
N ILE A 286 21.55 -0.25 -6.04
CA ILE A 286 20.56 -0.80 -6.95
C ILE A 286 21.21 -1.78 -7.95
N GLU A 287 22.41 -1.48 -8.43
CA GLU A 287 23.16 -2.34 -9.34
C GLU A 287 23.59 -3.66 -8.68
N GLN A 288 24.09 -3.58 -7.45
CA GLN A 288 24.48 -4.73 -6.62
C GLN A 288 23.27 -5.57 -6.20
N GLY A 289 22.11 -4.93 -6.03
CA GLY A 289 20.90 -5.53 -5.51
C GLY A 289 20.84 -5.46 -3.99
N VAL A 290 19.72 -4.95 -3.47
CA VAL A 290 19.40 -4.89 -2.05
C VAL A 290 18.26 -5.88 -1.80
N PRO A 291 18.45 -6.91 -0.96
CA PRO A 291 17.42 -7.91 -0.71
C PRO A 291 16.23 -7.31 0.05
N THR A 292 15.06 -7.96 -0.09
CA THR A 292 13.97 -7.75 0.85
C THR A 292 14.43 -8.10 2.26
N ILE A 293 14.03 -7.31 3.25
CA ILE A 293 14.44 -7.52 4.64
C ILE A 293 13.25 -7.35 5.58
N LEU A 294 13.07 -8.32 6.48
CA LEU A 294 12.12 -8.22 7.59
C LEU A 294 12.88 -7.78 8.83
N SER A 295 12.54 -6.63 9.39
CA SER A 295 13.21 -6.04 10.55
C SER A 295 12.24 -5.86 11.70
N ARG A 296 12.62 -6.28 12.90
CA ARG A 296 11.92 -5.92 14.14
C ARG A 296 12.54 -4.65 14.70
N LEU A 297 11.74 -3.58 14.73
CA LEU A 297 12.07 -2.37 15.44
C LEU A 297 11.63 -2.52 16.90
N HIS A 298 12.52 -2.21 17.83
CA HIS A 298 12.18 -2.05 19.24
C HIS A 298 12.08 -0.57 19.58
N ILE A 299 11.08 -0.24 20.39
CA ILE A 299 10.80 1.09 20.91
C ILE A 299 11.06 1.06 22.41
N ASP A 300 12.11 1.76 22.85
CA ASP A 300 12.27 2.07 24.27
C ASP A 300 11.21 3.12 24.65
N GLN A 301 10.31 2.77 25.56
CA GLN A 301 9.23 3.64 26.06
C GLN A 301 9.64 4.50 27.26
N SER A 302 10.94 4.62 27.53
CA SER A 302 11.45 5.56 28.53
C SER A 302 11.02 7.00 28.21
N ALA A 303 11.29 7.95 29.12
CA ALA A 303 10.90 9.36 28.98
C ALA A 303 11.31 10.00 27.64
N LYS A 304 12.26 9.39 26.92
CA LYS A 304 12.59 9.72 25.54
C LYS A 304 12.41 8.45 24.68
N PRO A 305 11.31 8.33 23.94
CA PRO A 305 11.13 7.20 23.02
C PRO A 305 12.28 7.09 22.01
N MET A 306 12.89 5.92 21.88
CA MET A 306 14.01 5.67 20.97
C MET A 306 13.75 4.44 20.11
N LEU A 307 14.16 4.50 18.84
CA LEU A 307 14.06 3.38 17.90
C LEU A 307 15.38 2.64 17.79
N SER A 308 15.31 1.32 17.71
CA SER A 308 16.46 0.46 17.41
C SER A 308 16.06 -0.71 16.51
N ILE A 309 17.00 -1.26 15.74
CA ILE A 309 16.81 -2.56 15.08
C ILE A 309 17.12 -3.63 16.13
N ALA A 310 16.11 -4.36 16.60
CA ALA A 310 16.29 -5.39 17.61
C ALA A 310 16.56 -6.77 17.02
N ASP A 311 16.11 -7.03 15.79
CA ASP A 311 16.40 -8.25 15.04
C ASP A 311 16.05 -8.05 13.56
N SER A 312 16.59 -8.89 12.67
CA SER A 312 16.21 -8.86 11.26
C SER A 312 16.53 -10.16 10.53
N TYR A 313 15.89 -10.36 9.38
CA TYR A 313 16.17 -11.44 8.46
C TYR A 313 16.18 -10.96 7.01
N ARG A 314 17.30 -11.19 6.32
CA ARG A 314 17.45 -10.92 4.89
C ARG A 314 16.83 -12.06 4.10
N ILE A 315 15.82 -11.74 3.30
CA ILE A 315 15.17 -12.70 2.42
C ILE A 315 16.16 -13.09 1.30
N PRO A 316 16.33 -14.39 1.01
CA PRO A 316 17.16 -14.86 -0.09
C PRO A 316 16.74 -14.21 -1.43
N GLY A 317 17.71 -13.87 -2.28
CA GLY A 317 17.48 -13.01 -3.46
C GLY A 317 16.53 -13.56 -4.53
N ASN A 318 16.19 -14.84 -4.51
CA ASN A 318 15.19 -15.43 -5.41
C ASN A 318 13.76 -15.40 -4.83
N TYR A 319 13.58 -14.89 -3.61
CA TYR A 319 12.29 -14.72 -2.97
C TYR A 319 11.96 -13.24 -2.80
N PHE A 320 10.69 -12.91 -3.01
CA PHE A 320 10.10 -11.65 -2.57
C PHE A 320 9.08 -11.95 -1.47
N ALA A 321 9.43 -11.61 -0.23
CA ALA A 321 8.49 -11.70 0.88
C ALA A 321 7.61 -10.45 0.95
N ASN A 322 6.35 -10.61 1.34
CA ASN A 322 5.40 -9.53 1.49
C ASN A 322 4.34 -9.80 2.56
N SER A 323 3.51 -8.78 2.82
CA SER A 323 2.31 -8.85 3.67
C SER A 323 2.57 -9.46 5.04
N PRO A 324 3.54 -8.91 5.81
CA PRO A 324 3.85 -9.44 7.13
C PRO A 324 2.60 -9.35 8.02
N GLN A 325 2.31 -10.41 8.75
CA GLN A 325 1.20 -10.49 9.70
C GLN A 325 1.69 -11.08 11.02
N PHE A 326 1.49 -10.35 12.12
CA PHE A 326 1.69 -10.88 13.45
C PHE A 326 0.58 -11.86 13.81
N VAL A 327 0.95 -13.03 14.33
CA VAL A 327 0.04 -14.05 14.82
C VAL A 327 0.39 -14.37 16.28
N PRO A 328 -0.46 -14.01 17.26
CA PRO A 328 -0.16 -14.25 18.67
C PRO A 328 -0.16 -15.75 18.98
N ARG A 329 0.75 -16.19 19.86
CA ARG A 329 0.63 -17.51 20.49
C ARG A 329 -0.63 -17.57 21.37
N LYS A 330 -1.12 -18.77 21.64
CA LYS A 330 -2.22 -18.97 22.58
C LYS A 330 -1.84 -18.39 23.95
N ASN A 331 -2.71 -17.55 24.52
CA ASN A 331 -2.47 -16.84 25.78
C ASN A 331 -1.26 -15.88 25.78
N SER A 332 -0.84 -15.44 24.60
CA SER A 332 0.30 -14.55 24.44
C SER A 332 0.12 -13.25 25.23
N LYS A 333 1.18 -12.79 25.89
CA LYS A 333 1.18 -11.54 26.69
C LYS A 333 2.20 -10.47 26.26
N GLY A 334 3.15 -10.81 25.39
CA GLY A 334 4.19 -9.89 24.93
C GLY A 334 4.06 -9.49 23.45
N ALA A 335 4.58 -8.32 23.09
CA ALA A 335 4.60 -7.82 21.70
C ALA A 335 5.42 -8.69 20.72
N THR A 336 6.27 -9.57 21.25
CA THR A 336 7.09 -10.53 20.49
C THR A 336 6.67 -11.99 20.73
N ASP A 337 5.63 -12.23 21.53
CA ASP A 337 5.20 -13.59 21.88
C ASP A 337 4.22 -14.13 20.82
N GLY A 338 4.76 -14.43 19.66
CA GLY A 338 3.98 -14.76 18.48
C GLY A 338 4.85 -15.24 17.34
N TYR A 339 4.23 -15.22 16.16
CA TYR A 339 4.87 -15.51 14.89
C TYR A 339 4.67 -14.32 13.96
N ILE A 340 5.58 -14.17 13.00
CA ILE A 340 5.34 -13.33 11.82
C ILE A 340 5.11 -14.26 10.64
N ILE A 341 4.00 -14.10 9.94
CA ILE A 341 3.72 -14.80 8.70
C ILE A 341 3.89 -13.84 7.53
N CYS A 342 4.68 -14.23 6.54
CA CYS A 342 4.84 -13.50 5.28
C CYS A 342 4.42 -14.37 4.11
N SER A 343 3.78 -13.77 3.12
CA SER A 343 3.64 -14.35 1.78
C SER A 343 4.98 -14.24 1.06
N ALA A 344 5.53 -15.33 0.54
CA ALA A 344 6.78 -15.34 -0.19
C ALA A 344 6.56 -15.84 -1.62
N ILE A 345 7.06 -15.09 -2.60
CA ILE A 345 6.95 -15.42 -4.02
C ILE A 345 8.35 -15.76 -4.55
N ASN A 346 8.49 -16.92 -5.17
CA ASN A 346 9.73 -17.47 -5.70
C ASN A 346 9.58 -17.83 -7.17
N SER A 347 9.55 -16.84 -8.06
CA SER A 347 9.66 -17.11 -9.49
C SER A 347 9.84 -15.87 -10.34
N ASP A 348 10.69 -16.01 -11.36
CA ASP A 348 10.71 -15.12 -12.52
C ASP A 348 9.58 -15.42 -13.51
N ASN A 349 8.94 -16.58 -13.37
CA ASN A 349 7.84 -17.03 -14.21
C ASN A 349 6.57 -17.00 -13.38
N LEU A 350 5.81 -15.91 -13.48
CA LEU A 350 4.39 -15.95 -13.11
C LEU A 350 3.72 -16.95 -14.07
N ILE A 351 3.63 -18.21 -13.65
CA ILE A 351 2.81 -19.22 -14.32
C ILE A 351 1.35 -18.87 -14.02
N SER A 352 0.91 -17.75 -14.60
CA SER A 352 -0.49 -17.37 -14.63
C SER A 352 -1.18 -18.32 -15.61
N TYR A 353 -2.33 -18.83 -15.16
CA TYR A 353 -3.20 -19.79 -15.82
C TYR A 353 -3.53 -19.37 -17.27
N LEU A 354 -2.67 -19.73 -18.23
CA LEU A 354 -2.87 -19.50 -19.65
C LEU A 354 -2.25 -20.67 -20.45
N GLY A 355 -2.74 -21.89 -20.24
CA GLY A 355 -2.31 -22.96 -21.16
C GLY A 355 -2.71 -24.39 -20.86
N ASP A 356 -3.11 -24.72 -19.63
CA ASP A 356 -3.44 -26.10 -19.29
C ASP A 356 -4.73 -26.21 -18.47
N GLU A 357 -5.85 -26.29 -19.18
CA GLU A 357 -7.17 -26.57 -18.59
C GLU A 357 -7.26 -28.01 -18.03
N SER A 358 -6.28 -28.88 -18.29
CA SER A 358 -6.30 -30.27 -17.79
C SER A 358 -5.92 -30.38 -16.31
N GLY A 359 -5.27 -29.35 -15.74
CA GLY A 359 -4.81 -29.37 -14.35
C GLY A 359 -3.71 -30.41 -14.08
N GLU A 360 -3.04 -30.91 -15.11
CA GLU A 360 -2.08 -32.02 -15.02
C GLU A 360 -0.64 -31.57 -14.75
N ASN A 361 -0.33 -30.28 -14.65
CA ASN A 361 1.01 -29.82 -14.28
C ASN A 361 1.19 -29.79 -12.74
N PRO A 362 1.91 -30.76 -12.13
CA PRO A 362 2.09 -30.84 -10.68
C PRO A 362 2.96 -29.72 -10.08
N GLY A 363 3.70 -28.96 -10.91
CA GLY A 363 4.59 -27.86 -10.48
C GLY A 363 4.00 -26.45 -10.67
N TRP A 364 2.69 -26.32 -10.88
CA TRP A 364 2.03 -25.04 -11.19
C TRP A 364 2.20 -23.96 -10.11
N SER A 365 2.44 -24.35 -8.86
CA SER A 365 2.38 -23.47 -7.71
C SER A 365 3.67 -23.43 -6.87
N ASP A 366 4.79 -23.93 -7.39
CA ASP A 366 6.08 -23.94 -6.68
C ASP A 366 6.62 -22.51 -6.41
N ASN A 367 5.86 -21.49 -6.82
CA ASN A 367 6.20 -20.08 -6.78
C ASN A 367 5.65 -19.34 -5.56
N SER A 368 4.78 -19.94 -4.75
CA SER A 368 4.14 -19.26 -3.61
C SER A 368 4.27 -20.07 -2.31
N GLU A 369 4.77 -19.42 -1.26
CA GLU A 369 4.96 -20.02 0.06
C GLU A 369 4.47 -19.07 1.16
N LEU A 370 4.03 -19.61 2.29
CA LEU A 370 3.83 -18.85 3.53
C LEU A 370 4.99 -19.12 4.47
N TRP A 371 5.76 -18.09 4.82
CA TRP A 371 6.91 -18.21 5.70
C TRP A 371 6.52 -17.83 7.11
N VAL A 372 6.78 -18.71 8.06
CA VAL A 372 6.47 -18.49 9.48
C VAL A 372 7.77 -18.26 10.23
N PHE A 373 7.91 -17.09 10.83
CA PHE A 373 9.06 -16.71 11.66
C PHE A 373 8.66 -16.70 13.14
N ASP A 374 9.60 -16.99 14.03
CA ASP A 374 9.43 -16.62 15.44
C ASP A 374 9.54 -15.10 15.56
N ALA A 375 8.52 -14.43 16.08
CA ALA A 375 8.52 -12.98 16.22
C ALA A 375 9.63 -12.48 17.17
N LYS A 376 10.13 -13.34 18.08
CA LYS A 376 11.22 -13.01 18.98
C LYS A 376 12.61 -13.14 18.34
N ASN A 377 12.76 -14.02 17.35
CA ASN A 377 14.04 -14.40 16.75
C ASN A 377 13.89 -14.55 15.23
N LEU A 378 13.95 -13.42 14.52
CA LEU A 378 13.91 -13.35 13.06
C LEU A 378 15.20 -13.88 12.44
N SER A 379 16.36 -13.57 13.04
CA SER A 379 17.68 -13.89 12.46
C SER A 379 17.94 -15.39 12.26
N GLN A 380 17.28 -16.27 13.03
CA GLN A 380 17.33 -17.73 12.79
C GLN A 380 16.68 -18.16 11.46
N GLY A 381 15.90 -17.27 10.83
CA GLY A 381 15.11 -17.54 9.64
C GLY A 381 13.72 -18.10 9.93
N PRO A 382 12.99 -18.49 8.87
CA PRO A 382 11.65 -19.05 9.02
C PRO A 382 11.72 -20.39 9.76
N LEU A 383 10.88 -20.56 10.78
CA LEU A 383 10.66 -21.82 11.48
C LEU A 383 10.12 -22.89 10.52
N CYS A 384 9.24 -22.48 9.61
CA CYS A 384 8.76 -23.32 8.53
C CYS A 384 8.33 -22.48 7.32
N ARG A 385 8.29 -23.15 6.16
CA ARG A 385 7.78 -22.62 4.91
C ARG A 385 6.66 -23.55 4.46
N LEU A 386 5.47 -23.01 4.28
CA LEU A 386 4.28 -23.76 3.90
C LEU A 386 4.01 -23.53 2.42
N SER A 387 3.92 -24.61 1.65
CA SER A 387 3.55 -24.60 0.24
C SER A 387 2.47 -25.64 -0.01
N HIS A 388 1.78 -25.51 -1.14
CA HIS A 388 0.82 -26.51 -1.60
C HIS A 388 0.75 -26.43 -3.13
N PRO A 389 0.69 -27.54 -3.90
CA PRO A 389 0.66 -27.56 -5.38
C PRO A 389 -0.46 -26.77 -6.08
N LYS A 390 -1.39 -26.19 -5.30
CA LYS A 390 -2.50 -25.35 -5.76
C LYS A 390 -2.50 -23.96 -5.13
N LEU A 391 -1.52 -23.64 -4.27
CA LEU A 391 -1.38 -22.34 -3.63
C LEU A 391 -0.64 -21.41 -4.59
N ASN A 392 -1.37 -20.55 -5.27
CA ASN A 392 -0.81 -19.58 -6.20
C ASN A 392 -1.44 -18.23 -5.91
N PHE A 393 -0.69 -17.35 -5.25
CA PHE A 393 -1.11 -15.96 -5.06
C PHE A 393 -0.16 -15.04 -5.81
N SER A 394 -0.73 -14.00 -6.42
CA SER A 394 0.02 -12.87 -6.94
C SER A 394 0.60 -12.03 -5.80
N PHE A 395 1.29 -10.95 -6.15
CA PHE A 395 1.68 -9.93 -5.20
C PHE A 395 0.51 -9.52 -4.29
N THR A 396 0.66 -9.70 -2.99
CA THR A 396 -0.32 -9.30 -1.95
C THR A 396 0.13 -8.00 -1.27
N LEU A 397 -0.81 -7.21 -0.73
CA LEU A 397 -0.47 -6.00 0.04
C LEU A 397 -0.69 -6.21 1.54
N HIS A 398 -1.91 -6.04 2.02
CA HIS A 398 -2.25 -6.18 3.43
C HIS A 398 -2.87 -7.54 3.72
N THR A 399 -2.63 -8.02 4.93
CA THR A 399 -3.16 -9.27 5.48
C THR A 399 -3.84 -8.97 6.81
N ALA A 400 -4.66 -9.93 7.26
CA ALA A 400 -5.28 -9.89 8.58
C ALA A 400 -5.28 -11.30 9.17
N TRP A 401 -4.99 -11.41 10.46
CA TRP A 401 -5.14 -12.65 11.20
C TRP A 401 -6.50 -12.71 11.87
N LEU A 402 -7.25 -13.79 11.60
CA LEU A 402 -8.53 -14.06 12.26
C LEU A 402 -8.33 -15.29 13.15
N PRO A 403 -8.25 -15.14 14.49
CA PRO A 403 -7.97 -16.25 15.39
C PRO A 403 -9.06 -17.32 15.37
N ASN A 404 -10.29 -16.91 15.05
CA ASN A 404 -11.43 -17.79 14.83
C ASN A 404 -12.13 -17.37 13.54
N ARG A 405 -12.61 -18.34 12.77
CA ARG A 405 -13.56 -18.08 11.69
C ARG A 405 -14.89 -17.71 12.34
N ALA A 406 -15.23 -16.42 12.34
CA ALA A 406 -16.58 -16.02 12.71
C ALA A 406 -17.56 -16.54 11.63
N PRO A 407 -18.77 -17.02 12.00
CA PRO A 407 -19.81 -17.27 11.03
C PRO A 407 -20.08 -15.97 10.25
N SER A 408 -20.32 -16.09 8.94
CA SER A 408 -20.68 -14.95 8.11
C SER A 408 -21.88 -14.24 8.75
N PRO A 409 -21.78 -12.94 9.08
CA PRO A 409 -22.91 -12.23 9.68
C PRO A 409 -24.10 -12.28 8.72
N THR A 410 -25.30 -12.52 9.25
CA THR A 410 -26.54 -12.44 8.47
C THR A 410 -26.66 -11.01 7.93
N ARG A 411 -26.47 -10.85 6.62
CA ARG A 411 -26.55 -9.53 5.98
C ARG A 411 -28.02 -9.13 5.86
N ALA A 412 -28.32 -7.88 6.18
CA ALA A 412 -29.66 -7.30 6.03
C ALA A 412 -29.92 -6.71 4.63
N TYR A 413 -29.03 -6.98 3.66
CA TYR A 413 -29.09 -6.47 2.29
C TYR A 413 -28.84 -7.58 1.28
N ASP A 414 -29.48 -7.48 0.11
CA ASP A 414 -29.34 -8.41 -1.00
C ASP A 414 -28.26 -7.89 -1.95
N VAL A 415 -27.08 -8.55 -1.91
CA VAL A 415 -25.95 -8.22 -2.79
C VAL A 415 -26.36 -8.31 -4.26
N ARG A 416 -27.23 -9.25 -4.64
CA ARG A 416 -27.69 -9.35 -6.02
C ARG A 416 -28.47 -8.10 -6.40
N GLU A 417 -29.39 -7.66 -5.55
CA GLU A 417 -30.21 -6.47 -5.77
C GLU A 417 -29.35 -5.20 -5.90
N ASP A 418 -28.36 -5.03 -5.00
CA ASP A 418 -27.45 -3.89 -4.99
C ASP A 418 -26.70 -3.72 -6.32
N PHE A 419 -26.29 -4.83 -6.95
CA PHE A 419 -25.51 -4.82 -8.18
C PHE A 419 -26.35 -5.00 -9.44
N HIS A 420 -27.57 -5.52 -9.36
CA HIS A 420 -28.41 -5.85 -10.54
C HIS A 420 -28.57 -4.64 -11.47
N ARG A 421 -28.90 -3.47 -10.91
CA ARG A 421 -29.05 -2.23 -11.70
C ARG A 421 -27.75 -1.85 -12.41
N LEU A 422 -26.62 -1.93 -11.71
CA LEU A 422 -25.30 -1.57 -12.26
C LEU A 422 -24.90 -2.52 -13.39
N VAL A 423 -25.13 -3.82 -13.22
CA VAL A 423 -24.86 -4.85 -14.24
C VAL A 423 -25.74 -4.64 -15.45
N GLU A 424 -27.03 -4.35 -15.27
CA GLU A 424 -27.95 -4.08 -16.38
C GLU A 424 -27.57 -2.82 -17.16
N GLU A 425 -27.28 -1.72 -16.46
CA GLU A 425 -26.84 -0.47 -17.08
C GLU A 425 -25.51 -0.63 -17.82
N ALA A 426 -24.55 -1.33 -17.22
CA ALA A 426 -23.27 -1.60 -17.86
C ALA A 426 -23.45 -2.52 -19.08
N SER A 427 -24.24 -3.59 -18.96
CA SER A 427 -24.48 -4.57 -20.03
C SER A 427 -25.14 -3.96 -21.27
N LYS A 428 -25.98 -2.92 -21.08
CA LYS A 428 -26.62 -2.17 -22.18
C LYS A 428 -25.66 -1.24 -22.92
N ARG A 429 -24.53 -0.86 -22.31
CA ARG A 429 -23.51 0.01 -22.93
C ARG A 429 -22.59 -0.72 -23.90
N TYR A 430 -22.62 -2.05 -23.89
CA TYR A 430 -21.78 -2.89 -24.73
C TYR A 430 -22.61 -3.70 -25.73
N SER A 431 -21.94 -4.38 -26.66
CA SER A 431 -22.59 -5.28 -27.61
C SER A 431 -23.38 -6.37 -26.89
N GLN A 432 -24.43 -6.90 -27.53
CA GLN A 432 -25.30 -7.93 -26.95
C GLN A 432 -24.52 -9.13 -26.40
N LYS A 433 -23.43 -9.53 -27.09
CA LYS A 433 -22.53 -10.61 -26.66
C LYS A 433 -21.80 -10.27 -25.36
N VAL A 434 -21.19 -9.09 -25.27
CA VAL A 434 -20.46 -8.65 -24.06
C VAL A 434 -21.42 -8.43 -22.91
N GLY A 435 -22.56 -7.78 -23.15
CA GLY A 435 -23.59 -7.59 -22.12
C GLY A 435 -24.14 -8.92 -21.60
N LYS A 436 -24.27 -9.95 -22.45
CA LYS A 436 -24.62 -11.30 -22.00
C LYS A 436 -23.51 -11.90 -21.12
N GLN A 437 -22.25 -11.82 -21.53
CA GLN A 437 -21.12 -12.32 -20.73
C GLN A 437 -21.02 -11.64 -19.35
N MET A 438 -21.27 -10.34 -19.27
CA MET A 438 -21.27 -9.60 -17.99
C MET A 438 -22.36 -10.11 -17.04
N ARG A 439 -23.57 -10.34 -17.56
CA ARG A 439 -24.66 -10.96 -16.79
C ARG A 439 -24.33 -12.38 -16.35
N ASP A 440 -23.85 -13.21 -17.28
CA ASP A 440 -23.53 -14.61 -17.00
C ASP A 440 -22.45 -14.73 -15.92
N LEU A 441 -21.41 -13.87 -16.00
CA LEU A 441 -20.36 -13.78 -14.97
C LEU A 441 -20.91 -13.30 -13.63
N PHE A 442 -21.77 -12.28 -13.62
CA PHE A 442 -22.41 -11.81 -12.39
C PHE A 442 -23.21 -12.92 -11.70
N GLU A 443 -24.00 -13.67 -12.47
CA GLU A 443 -24.79 -14.81 -11.96
C GLU A 443 -23.91 -15.98 -11.51
N GLN A 444 -22.77 -16.22 -12.16
CA GLN A 444 -21.79 -17.20 -11.69
C GLN A 444 -21.19 -16.79 -10.33
N VAL A 445 -20.63 -15.59 -10.24
CA VAL A 445 -20.03 -15.06 -9.01
C VAL A 445 -21.05 -15.02 -7.88
N TYR A 446 -22.29 -14.60 -8.15
CA TYR A 446 -23.34 -14.56 -7.14
C TYR A 446 -23.73 -15.96 -6.66
N ARG A 447 -23.82 -16.96 -7.55
CA ARG A 447 -24.10 -18.35 -7.18
C ARG A 447 -23.01 -18.95 -6.30
N GLU A 448 -21.75 -18.72 -6.64
CA GLU A 448 -20.61 -19.15 -5.82
C GLU A 448 -20.68 -18.49 -4.44
N PHE A 449 -20.91 -17.17 -4.40
CA PHE A 449 -21.09 -16.39 -3.18
C PHE A 449 -22.23 -16.92 -2.27
N GLU A 450 -23.38 -17.28 -2.83
CA GLU A 450 -24.51 -17.87 -2.08
C GLU A 450 -24.29 -19.36 -1.73
N SER A 451 -23.47 -20.09 -2.49
CA SER A 451 -23.16 -21.49 -2.16
C SER A 451 -22.28 -21.60 -0.91
N ASP A 452 -21.34 -20.66 -0.73
CA ASP A 452 -20.53 -20.51 0.49
C ASP A 452 -21.36 -20.13 1.72
N ARG A 453 -22.57 -19.58 1.52
CA ARG A 453 -23.53 -19.28 2.59
C ARG A 453 -24.20 -20.55 3.14
N LYS A 454 -24.35 -21.61 2.33
CA LYS A 454 -25.08 -22.84 2.70
C LYS A 454 -24.18 -23.96 3.21
N SER A 455 -22.86 -23.84 3.02
CA SER A 455 -21.85 -24.82 3.46
C SER A 455 -21.27 -24.52 4.85
N VAL A 456 -21.83 -23.53 5.55
CA VAL A 456 -21.56 -23.16 6.95
C VAL A 456 -22.86 -23.29 7.73
#